data_AF-A0A6P4BYL1-F1
#
_entry.id   AF-A0A6P4BYL1-F1
#
_cell.length_a   1.000
_cell.length_b   1.000
_cell.length_c   1.000
_cell.angle_alpha   90.00
_cell.angle_beta   90.00
_cell.angle_gamma   90.00
#
_symmetry.space_group_name_H-M   'P 1'
#
loop_
_entity.id
_entity.type
_entity.pdbx_description
1 polymer ?
#
loop_
_entity_poly.entity_id
_entity_poly.type
_entity_poly.pdbx_seq_one_letter_code
_entity_poly.pdbx_strand_id
1 'polypeptide(L)'
;MLRFHHIVRVSLFASKASTFPLTSVSLSTSIPKRTTFALRSQMTSFSSSSSSSSSKLLFRQLFEKESSTYTYLLADASHPDKPALLIDPVDRTVDRDLSLIQELGLKLVYAMNTHVHADHVTGTGLIKSKVPGVKSIISKASGATADLFVEPGDKVHFGDLFLEVRATPGHTLGCVTYVTGDASDQPQPRMAFTGDALLIRGCGRTDFQGGSSEQLYKSVHSQIFTLPKDTFIYPAHDYKGFSVSTVGEEMQYNPRLTKDEETFKNIMANLNLSYPKMIDVAVPANLVCGVQSK
;
A
#
# COMPACT_ATOMS: atom_id res chain seq x y z
N MET A 1 6.75 -3.16 -56.32
CA MET A 1 7.75 -2.17 -55.88
C MET A 1 7.19 -1.49 -54.65
N LEU A 2 7.73 -1.48 -53.43
CA LEU A 2 8.89 -2.08 -52.76
C LEU A 2 8.36 -2.52 -51.37
N ARG A 3 8.78 -3.69 -50.88
CA ARG A 3 8.58 -4.12 -49.48
C ARG A 3 9.84 -3.75 -48.69
N PHE A 4 9.71 -3.05 -47.56
CA PHE A 4 10.78 -2.88 -46.59
C PHE A 4 10.66 -3.95 -45.49
N HIS A 5 11.63 -4.86 -45.43
CA HIS A 5 11.88 -5.73 -44.28
C HIS A 5 13.00 -5.10 -43.45
N HIS A 6 12.74 -4.82 -42.18
CA HIS A 6 13.80 -4.54 -41.21
C HIS A 6 14.16 -5.83 -40.48
N ILE A 7 15.37 -6.32 -40.75
CA ILE A 7 16.03 -7.42 -40.03
C ILE A 7 16.94 -6.77 -38.99
N VAL A 8 16.70 -7.07 -37.70
CA VAL A 8 17.62 -6.73 -36.60
C VAL A 8 18.49 -7.95 -36.32
N ARG A 9 19.81 -7.77 -36.42
CA ARG A 9 20.84 -8.77 -36.16
C ARG A 9 20.97 -9.04 -34.65
N VAL A 10 20.90 -10.32 -34.28
CA VAL A 10 21.33 -10.86 -32.99
C VAL A 10 22.83 -11.17 -33.08
N SER A 11 23.63 -10.74 -32.10
CA SER A 11 25.05 -11.10 -31.98
C SER A 11 25.23 -12.01 -30.78
N LEU A 12 25.49 -13.30 -31.03
CA LEU A 12 25.99 -14.26 -30.03
C LEU A 12 27.52 -14.21 -30.00
N PHE A 13 28.10 -14.10 -28.81
CA PHE A 13 29.51 -14.36 -28.56
C PHE A 13 29.67 -15.72 -27.87
N ALA A 14 30.44 -16.62 -28.48
CA ALA A 14 30.95 -17.82 -27.84
C ALA A 14 32.29 -18.24 -28.45
N SER A 15 33.09 -18.94 -27.63
CA SER A 15 34.30 -19.73 -27.94
C SER A 15 35.66 -19.05 -27.80
N LYS A 16 36.47 -19.58 -26.86
CA LYS A 16 37.61 -20.46 -27.21
C LYS A 16 38.11 -21.22 -25.99
N ALA A 17 38.07 -22.56 -26.08
CA ALA A 17 38.80 -23.47 -25.20
C ALA A 17 40.09 -23.92 -25.91
N SER A 18 41.18 -24.07 -25.15
CA SER A 18 42.47 -24.59 -25.64
C SER A 18 42.86 -25.85 -24.90
N THR A 19 43.26 -26.87 -25.65
CA THR A 19 43.63 -28.22 -25.22
C THR A 19 45.14 -28.48 -25.25
N PHE A 20 45.53 -29.54 -24.50
CA PHE A 20 46.72 -30.41 -24.58
C PHE A 20 47.91 -30.13 -23.62
N PRO A 21 48.73 -31.16 -23.25
CA PRO A 21 48.53 -32.63 -23.26
C PRO A 21 48.81 -33.32 -21.91
N LEU A 22 48.46 -34.61 -21.84
CA LEU A 22 48.75 -35.55 -20.75
C LEU A 22 50.14 -36.18 -20.93
N THR A 23 50.93 -36.23 -19.85
CA THR A 23 52.10 -37.11 -19.73
C THR A 23 51.99 -37.94 -18.44
N SER A 24 51.97 -39.25 -18.60
CA SER A 24 52.01 -40.25 -17.54
C SER A 24 53.45 -40.49 -17.07
N VAL A 25 53.67 -40.45 -15.74
CA VAL A 25 54.87 -41.04 -15.13
C VAL A 25 54.44 -41.85 -13.90
N SER A 26 54.74 -43.14 -13.93
CA SER A 26 54.63 -44.11 -12.84
C SER A 26 55.86 -44.06 -11.93
N LEU A 27 55.70 -44.22 -10.61
CA LEU A 27 56.63 -44.98 -9.74
C LEU A 27 56.15 -45.05 -8.27
N SER A 28 55.77 -46.27 -7.87
CA SER A 28 56.22 -47.07 -6.70
C SER A 28 56.51 -46.46 -5.32
N THR A 29 56.03 -47.21 -4.30
CA THR A 29 56.49 -47.37 -2.88
C THR A 29 56.29 -46.19 -1.92
N SER A 30 55.91 -46.33 -0.65
CA SER A 30 55.71 -47.44 0.30
C SER A 30 54.95 -46.90 1.53
N ILE A 31 54.25 -47.77 2.28
CA ILE A 31 53.40 -47.41 3.43
C ILE A 31 54.23 -47.31 4.73
N PRO A 32 53.89 -46.37 5.64
CA PRO A 32 53.96 -46.66 7.07
C PRO A 32 52.60 -46.49 7.77
N LYS A 33 52.27 -47.47 8.62
CA LYS A 33 51.10 -47.47 9.51
C LYS A 33 51.26 -46.39 10.58
N ARG A 34 50.19 -45.62 10.87
CA ARG A 34 50.07 -44.94 12.17
C ARG A 34 48.64 -44.97 12.73
N THR A 35 48.67 -45.06 14.04
CA THR A 35 47.70 -45.42 15.08
C THR A 35 46.40 -44.60 15.12
N THR A 36 45.36 -45.26 15.63
CA THR A 36 43.98 -44.84 15.89
C THR A 36 43.80 -43.65 16.84
N PHE A 37 42.83 -42.77 16.54
CA PHE A 37 42.00 -42.08 17.54
C PHE A 37 40.57 -41.93 16.99
N ALA A 38 39.61 -42.61 17.62
CA ALA A 38 38.19 -42.45 17.33
C ALA A 38 37.65 -41.29 18.18
N LEU A 39 37.35 -40.14 17.55
CA LEU A 39 36.51 -39.12 18.17
C LEU A 39 35.03 -39.47 17.92
N ARG A 40 34.34 -39.90 18.97
CA ARG A 40 32.88 -39.95 19.03
C ARG A 40 32.35 -38.52 18.97
N SER A 41 31.78 -38.13 17.83
CA SER A 41 30.96 -36.92 17.72
C SER A 41 29.61 -37.20 18.42
N GLN A 42 29.40 -36.57 19.58
CA GLN A 42 28.06 -36.47 20.16
C GLN A 42 27.30 -35.39 19.37
N MET A 43 26.35 -35.82 18.55
CA MET A 43 25.37 -34.91 17.96
C MET A 43 24.37 -34.51 19.05
N THR A 44 24.56 -33.34 19.64
CA THR A 44 23.52 -32.67 20.41
C THR A 44 22.50 -32.10 19.44
N SER A 45 21.29 -32.68 19.43
CA SER A 45 20.15 -32.12 18.71
C SER A 45 19.69 -30.85 19.42
N PHE A 46 20.13 -29.69 18.93
CA PHE A 46 19.50 -28.43 19.30
C PHE A 46 18.16 -28.33 18.58
N SER A 47 17.09 -28.65 19.30
CA SER A 47 15.73 -28.28 18.90
C SER A 47 15.62 -26.77 18.95
N SER A 48 15.92 -26.11 17.84
CA SER A 48 15.54 -24.71 17.65
C SER A 48 14.03 -24.68 17.46
N SER A 49 13.29 -24.44 18.55
CA SER A 49 11.95 -23.88 18.46
C SER A 49 12.10 -22.46 17.90
N SER A 50 12.33 -22.36 16.60
CA SER A 50 12.04 -21.13 15.88
C SER A 50 10.52 -21.01 15.92
N SER A 51 10.02 -20.30 16.93
CA SER A 51 8.71 -19.67 16.80
C SER A 51 8.87 -18.72 15.63
N SER A 52 8.58 -19.19 14.41
CA SER A 52 8.41 -18.32 13.27
C SER A 52 7.22 -17.46 13.64
N SER A 53 7.49 -16.31 14.25
CA SER A 53 6.53 -15.24 14.46
C SER A 53 6.12 -14.79 13.06
N SER A 54 5.23 -15.55 12.43
CA SER A 54 4.54 -15.13 11.23
C SER A 54 3.93 -13.78 11.58
N SER A 55 4.35 -12.73 10.87
CA SER A 55 3.81 -11.38 11.02
C SER A 55 2.29 -11.44 11.16
N LYS A 56 1.76 -10.94 12.28
CA LYS A 56 0.32 -10.89 12.56
C LYS A 56 -0.43 -10.15 11.45
N LEU A 57 0.16 -9.07 10.95
CA LEU A 57 -0.35 -8.31 9.81
C LEU A 57 0.13 -8.93 8.49
N LEU A 58 -0.81 -9.29 7.63
CA LEU A 58 -0.59 -9.40 6.19
C LEU A 58 -0.93 -8.06 5.55
N PHE A 59 0.00 -7.53 4.75
CA PHE A 59 -0.15 -6.27 4.04
C PHE A 59 0.20 -6.41 2.57
N ARG A 60 -0.63 -5.84 1.69
CA ARG A 60 -0.33 -5.65 0.26
C ARG A 60 -0.74 -4.25 -0.17
N GLN A 61 0.13 -3.62 -0.96
CA GLN A 61 -0.17 -2.43 -1.73
C GLN A 61 -0.36 -2.85 -3.19
N LEU A 62 -1.51 -2.49 -3.76
CA LEU A 62 -1.90 -2.79 -5.12
C LEU A 62 -2.04 -1.46 -5.87
N PHE A 63 -1.77 -1.46 -7.17
CA PHE A 63 -1.78 -0.23 -7.98
C PHE A 63 -2.75 -0.36 -9.14
N GLU A 64 -3.63 0.63 -9.31
CA GLU A 64 -4.42 0.84 -10.51
C GLU A 64 -3.73 1.90 -11.37
N LYS A 65 -3.49 1.59 -12.64
CA LYS A 65 -2.59 2.36 -13.49
C LYS A 65 -3.25 3.57 -14.15
N GLU A 66 -4.55 3.51 -14.43
CA GLU A 66 -5.26 4.58 -15.13
C GLU A 66 -5.42 5.83 -14.25
N SER A 67 -5.83 5.65 -12.99
CA SER A 67 -5.98 6.73 -12.00
C SER A 67 -4.74 6.93 -11.12
N SER A 68 -3.77 6.00 -11.19
CA SER A 68 -2.59 5.98 -10.32
C SER A 68 -2.94 5.76 -8.83
N THR A 69 -4.03 5.03 -8.57
CA THR A 69 -4.54 4.77 -7.22
C THR A 69 -3.82 3.59 -6.58
N TYR A 70 -3.49 3.74 -5.31
CA TYR A 70 -3.12 2.65 -4.43
C TYR A 70 -4.33 2.10 -3.69
N THR A 71 -4.55 0.80 -3.83
CA THR A 71 -5.47 0.03 -2.99
C THR A 71 -4.67 -0.77 -1.96
N TYR A 72 -5.10 -0.75 -0.71
CA TYR A 72 -4.39 -1.44 0.38
C TYR A 72 -5.21 -2.62 0.92
N LEU A 73 -4.61 -3.81 0.94
CA LEU A 73 -5.17 -5.01 1.56
C LEU A 73 -4.45 -5.26 2.89
N LEU A 74 -5.21 -5.28 3.98
CA LEU A 74 -4.73 -5.62 5.31
C LEU A 74 -5.51 -6.82 5.84
N ALA A 75 -4.82 -7.73 6.54
CA ALA A 75 -5.48 -8.84 7.24
C ALA A 75 -4.73 -9.22 8.53
N ASP A 76 -5.48 -9.70 9.52
CA ASP A 76 -4.91 -10.42 10.65
C ASP A 76 -4.71 -11.88 10.25
N ALA A 77 -3.50 -12.22 9.80
CA ALA A 77 -3.17 -13.56 9.32
C ALA A 77 -3.03 -14.58 10.47
N SER A 78 -2.97 -14.13 11.72
CA SER A 78 -2.88 -14.99 12.91
C SER A 78 -4.25 -15.48 13.38
N HIS A 79 -5.31 -14.72 13.09
CA HIS A 79 -6.68 -15.09 13.44
C HIS A 79 -7.17 -16.26 12.57
N PRO A 80 -7.90 -17.26 13.12
CA PRO A 80 -8.36 -18.44 12.36
C PRO A 80 -9.13 -18.10 11.07
N ASP A 81 -10.01 -17.10 11.14
CA ASP A 81 -10.80 -16.63 9.98
C ASP A 81 -10.03 -15.74 9.00
N LYS A 82 -8.82 -15.28 9.36
CA LYS A 82 -8.03 -14.29 8.60
C LYS A 82 -8.85 -13.08 8.10
N PRO A 83 -9.50 -12.33 9.01
CA PRO A 83 -10.34 -11.18 8.65
C PRO A 83 -9.48 -10.10 7.99
N ALA A 84 -10.00 -9.55 6.90
CA ALA A 84 -9.29 -8.63 6.02
C ALA A 84 -10.14 -7.42 5.64
N LEU A 85 -9.47 -6.33 5.29
CA LEU A 85 -10.10 -5.13 4.74
C LEU A 85 -9.35 -4.62 3.51
N LEU A 86 -10.07 -3.90 2.66
CA LEU A 86 -9.52 -3.10 1.56
C LEU A 86 -9.70 -1.62 1.85
N ILE A 87 -8.69 -0.80 1.56
CA ILE A 87 -8.76 0.67 1.57
C ILE A 87 -8.60 1.15 0.12
N ASP A 88 -9.48 2.05 -0.29
CA ASP A 88 -9.55 2.68 -1.61
C ASP A 88 -9.55 1.67 -2.79
N PRO A 89 -10.46 0.66 -2.81
CA PRO A 89 -10.58 -0.26 -3.94
C PRO A 89 -11.17 0.45 -5.16
N VAL A 90 -10.68 0.11 -6.35
CA VAL A 90 -11.15 0.65 -7.64
C VAL A 90 -12.05 -0.36 -8.37
N ASP A 91 -13.13 0.10 -8.99
CA ASP A 91 -14.12 -0.73 -9.70
C ASP A 91 -13.49 -1.67 -10.75
N ARG A 92 -12.55 -1.15 -11.55
CA ARG A 92 -11.83 -1.86 -12.62
C ARG A 92 -10.94 -2.99 -12.11
N THR A 93 -10.54 -2.94 -10.84
CA THR A 93 -9.63 -3.94 -10.24
C THR A 93 -10.29 -4.86 -9.25
N VAL A 94 -11.61 -4.80 -9.07
CA VAL A 94 -12.34 -5.65 -8.13
C VAL A 94 -12.04 -7.14 -8.36
N ASP A 95 -12.00 -7.61 -9.60
CA ASP A 95 -11.72 -9.03 -9.88
C ASP A 95 -10.30 -9.43 -9.53
N ARG A 96 -9.32 -8.54 -9.73
CA ARG A 96 -7.94 -8.74 -9.27
C ARG A 96 -7.90 -8.85 -7.74
N ASP A 97 -8.57 -7.92 -7.06
CA ASP A 97 -8.53 -7.81 -5.61
C ASP A 97 -9.18 -9.02 -4.95
N LEU A 98 -10.34 -9.45 -5.44
CA LEU A 98 -11.05 -10.63 -4.96
C LEU A 98 -10.29 -11.92 -5.25
N SER A 99 -9.63 -12.04 -6.41
CA SER A 99 -8.79 -13.20 -6.72
C SER A 99 -7.63 -13.33 -5.73
N LEU A 100 -6.93 -12.22 -5.44
CA LEU A 100 -5.84 -12.23 -4.46
C LEU A 100 -6.32 -12.58 -3.05
N ILE A 101 -7.48 -12.05 -2.63
CA ILE A 101 -8.10 -12.38 -1.34
C ILE A 101 -8.41 -13.87 -1.25
N GLN A 102 -8.93 -14.47 -2.32
CA GLN A 102 -9.21 -15.90 -2.38
C GLN A 102 -7.93 -16.74 -2.34
N GLU A 103 -6.91 -16.38 -3.12
CA GLU A 103 -5.61 -17.07 -3.15
C GLU A 103 -4.91 -17.08 -1.78
N LEU A 104 -5.03 -15.97 -1.05
CA LEU A 104 -4.47 -15.83 0.30
C LEU A 104 -5.35 -16.45 1.40
N GLY A 105 -6.56 -16.92 1.05
CA GLY A 105 -7.52 -17.52 1.98
C GLY A 105 -8.02 -16.55 3.04
N LEU A 106 -8.29 -15.30 2.65
CA LEU A 106 -8.71 -14.22 3.54
C LEU A 106 -10.22 -14.06 3.58
N LYS A 107 -10.75 -13.65 4.73
CA LYS A 107 -12.16 -13.27 4.89
C LYS A 107 -12.30 -11.76 4.81
N LEU A 108 -12.67 -11.25 3.64
CA LEU A 108 -12.94 -9.81 3.49
C LEU A 108 -14.16 -9.42 4.35
N VAL A 109 -13.98 -8.47 5.27
CA VAL A 109 -15.04 -7.94 6.14
C VAL A 109 -15.44 -6.52 5.74
N TYR A 110 -14.46 -5.69 5.34
CA TYR A 110 -14.68 -4.29 5.00
C TYR A 110 -14.03 -3.90 3.69
N ALA A 111 -14.72 -3.05 2.94
CA ALA A 111 -14.17 -2.31 1.81
C ALA A 111 -14.39 -0.82 2.08
N MET A 112 -13.31 -0.07 2.25
CA MET A 112 -13.32 1.25 2.86
C MET A 112 -12.79 2.30 1.89
N ASN A 113 -13.23 3.55 2.02
CA ASN A 113 -12.60 4.67 1.33
C ASN A 113 -12.06 5.70 2.34
N THR A 114 -10.95 6.33 2.00
CA THR A 114 -10.39 7.48 2.72
C THR A 114 -11.21 8.75 2.48
N HIS A 115 -11.80 8.88 1.29
CA HIS A 115 -12.67 9.99 0.89
C HIS A 115 -13.51 9.63 -0.35
N VAL A 116 -14.33 10.57 -0.82
CA VAL A 116 -15.02 10.45 -2.12
C VAL A 116 -14.03 10.81 -3.22
N HIS A 117 -13.54 9.82 -3.94
CA HIS A 117 -12.55 10.00 -5.02
C HIS A 117 -13.15 10.73 -6.23
N ALA A 118 -12.32 11.46 -6.96
CA ALA A 118 -12.69 12.24 -8.16
C ALA A 118 -12.03 11.74 -9.45
N ASP A 119 -11.11 10.79 -9.33
CA ASP A 119 -10.26 10.26 -10.38
C ASP A 119 -10.67 8.84 -10.82
N HIS A 120 -11.36 8.09 -9.96
CA HIS A 120 -11.88 6.74 -10.23
C HIS A 120 -13.23 6.48 -9.57
N VAL A 121 -13.93 5.42 -10.01
CA VAL A 121 -15.14 4.92 -9.35
C VAL A 121 -14.75 3.86 -8.32
N THR A 122 -15.25 3.99 -7.10
CA THR A 122 -14.99 3.05 -6.00
C THR A 122 -15.48 1.65 -6.34
N GLY A 123 -14.67 0.63 -6.02
CA GLY A 123 -15.03 -0.77 -6.15
C GLY A 123 -15.94 -1.30 -5.04
N THR A 124 -16.19 -0.50 -3.98
CA THR A 124 -16.94 -0.94 -2.79
C THR A 124 -18.32 -1.51 -3.10
N GLY A 125 -19.11 -0.87 -3.95
CA GLY A 125 -20.44 -1.36 -4.36
C GLY A 125 -20.38 -2.69 -5.11
N LEU A 126 -19.42 -2.83 -6.04
CA LEU A 126 -19.21 -4.08 -6.79
C LEU A 126 -18.73 -5.21 -5.87
N ILE A 127 -17.79 -4.94 -4.97
CA ILE A 127 -17.32 -5.92 -3.98
C ILE A 127 -18.49 -6.46 -3.16
N LYS A 128 -19.36 -5.58 -2.64
CA LYS A 128 -20.56 -5.97 -1.89
C LYS A 128 -21.50 -6.87 -2.70
N SER A 129 -21.65 -6.61 -4.00
CA SER A 129 -22.49 -7.44 -4.86
C SER A 129 -21.90 -8.83 -5.11
N LYS A 130 -20.57 -8.98 -5.07
CA LYS A 130 -19.85 -10.23 -5.34
C LYS A 130 -19.55 -11.04 -4.08
N VAL A 131 -19.42 -10.39 -2.93
CA VAL A 131 -19.06 -11.03 -1.65
C VAL A 131 -20.10 -10.63 -0.59
N PRO A 132 -21.18 -11.42 -0.44
CA PRO A 132 -22.22 -11.15 0.54
C PRO A 132 -21.63 -11.07 1.96
N GLY A 133 -22.04 -10.05 2.70
CA GLY A 133 -21.61 -9.81 4.09
C GLY A 133 -20.47 -8.81 4.25
N VAL A 134 -19.73 -8.47 3.17
CA VAL A 134 -18.79 -7.34 3.19
C VAL A 134 -19.56 -6.04 3.39
N LYS A 135 -19.04 -5.15 4.25
CA LYS A 135 -19.61 -3.82 4.46
C LYS A 135 -18.72 -2.72 3.90
N SER A 136 -19.33 -1.77 3.21
CA SER A 136 -18.70 -0.53 2.80
C SER A 136 -18.55 0.43 3.98
N ILE A 137 -17.39 1.09 4.07
CA ILE A 137 -17.12 2.13 5.09
C ILE A 137 -16.65 3.42 4.42
N ILE A 138 -17.21 4.54 4.86
CA ILE A 138 -16.70 5.88 4.53
C ILE A 138 -16.95 6.85 5.68
N SER A 139 -16.28 8.00 5.70
CA SER A 139 -16.51 9.00 6.74
C SER A 139 -17.92 9.56 6.70
N LYS A 140 -18.49 9.85 7.88
CA LYS A 140 -19.80 10.51 7.97
C LYS A 140 -19.79 11.89 7.30
N ALA A 141 -18.67 12.61 7.43
CA ALA A 141 -18.46 13.95 6.87
C ALA A 141 -18.41 13.99 5.33
N SER A 142 -18.21 12.85 4.66
CA SER A 142 -18.18 12.79 3.19
C SER A 142 -19.54 13.05 2.53
N GLY A 143 -20.64 12.81 3.25
CA GLY A 143 -21.99 12.89 2.69
C GLY A 143 -22.34 11.77 1.69
N ALA A 144 -21.43 10.82 1.46
CA ALA A 144 -21.68 9.67 0.59
C ALA A 144 -22.51 8.59 1.30
N THR A 145 -23.05 7.65 0.52
CA THR A 145 -23.74 6.46 1.04
C THR A 145 -22.73 5.33 1.29
N ALA A 146 -22.87 4.63 2.41
CA ALA A 146 -22.16 3.40 2.75
C ALA A 146 -22.98 2.57 3.76
N ASP A 147 -22.57 1.34 4.04
CA ASP A 147 -23.23 0.50 5.06
C ASP A 147 -22.90 0.97 6.48
N LEU A 148 -21.67 1.48 6.68
CA LEU A 148 -21.17 2.00 7.93
C LEU A 148 -20.50 3.36 7.71
N PHE A 149 -20.64 4.23 8.71
CA PHE A 149 -19.96 5.51 8.76
C PHE A 149 -18.91 5.51 9.85
N VAL A 150 -17.82 6.24 9.64
CA VAL A 150 -16.81 6.51 10.66
C VAL A 150 -16.70 8.00 10.97
N GLU A 151 -16.35 8.27 12.22
CA GLU A 151 -16.09 9.58 12.80
C GLU A 151 -14.69 9.61 13.44
N PRO A 152 -14.15 10.80 13.78
CA PRO A 152 -12.83 10.91 14.40
C PRO A 152 -12.77 10.15 15.73
N GLY A 153 -11.72 9.36 15.93
CA GLY A 153 -11.50 8.55 17.13
C GLY A 153 -12.10 7.14 17.06
N ASP A 154 -12.91 6.83 16.04
CA ASP A 154 -13.39 5.48 15.80
C ASP A 154 -12.24 4.50 15.55
N LYS A 155 -12.51 3.22 15.82
CA LYS A 155 -11.59 2.11 15.53
C LYS A 155 -12.26 1.07 14.66
N VAL A 156 -11.65 0.76 13.52
CA VAL A 156 -12.11 -0.29 12.60
C VAL A 156 -11.30 -1.55 12.86
N HIS A 157 -11.92 -2.53 13.51
CA HIS A 157 -11.29 -3.79 13.91
C HIS A 157 -11.36 -4.86 12.82
N PHE A 158 -10.28 -5.62 12.64
CA PHE A 158 -10.21 -6.80 11.77
C PHE A 158 -9.34 -7.86 12.46
N GLY A 159 -10.00 -8.78 13.16
CA GLY A 159 -9.32 -9.66 14.13
C GLY A 159 -8.91 -8.84 15.35
N ASP A 160 -7.68 -9.04 15.80
CA ASP A 160 -7.13 -8.27 16.92
C ASP A 160 -6.48 -6.94 16.48
N LEU A 161 -6.34 -6.74 15.17
CA LEU A 161 -5.78 -5.53 14.59
C LEU A 161 -6.87 -4.46 14.43
N PHE A 162 -6.48 -3.18 14.50
CA PHE A 162 -7.40 -2.09 14.22
C PHE A 162 -6.75 -0.90 13.51
N LEU A 163 -7.60 -0.13 12.83
CA LEU A 163 -7.28 1.20 12.29
C LEU A 163 -8.01 2.28 13.11
N GLU A 164 -7.26 3.20 13.70
CA GLU A 164 -7.74 4.46 14.27
C GLU A 164 -8.13 5.42 13.14
N VAL A 165 -9.28 6.08 13.26
CA VAL A 165 -9.77 7.05 12.29
C VAL A 165 -9.42 8.47 12.74
N ARG A 166 -8.62 9.18 11.95
CA ARG A 166 -8.33 10.61 12.15
C ARG A 166 -8.99 11.42 11.05
N ALA A 167 -9.79 12.43 11.41
CA ALA A 167 -10.30 13.38 10.41
C ALA A 167 -9.15 14.22 9.86
N THR A 168 -8.93 14.18 8.56
CA THR A 168 -7.92 14.97 7.86
C THR A 168 -8.52 15.73 6.66
N PRO A 169 -9.62 16.50 6.87
CA PRO A 169 -10.26 17.23 5.80
C PRO A 169 -9.34 18.31 5.22
N GLY A 170 -9.62 18.69 3.98
CA GLY A 170 -8.92 19.76 3.29
C GLY A 170 -8.73 19.48 1.80
N HIS A 171 -8.40 18.25 1.43
CA HIS A 171 -8.56 17.81 0.03
C HIS A 171 -10.05 17.75 -0.33
N THR A 172 -10.84 17.06 0.51
CA THR A 172 -12.30 17.13 0.55
C THR A 172 -12.75 17.37 2.00
N LEU A 173 -14.04 17.69 2.19
CA LEU A 173 -14.65 17.78 3.53
C LEU A 173 -14.67 16.45 4.28
N GLY A 174 -14.63 15.32 3.56
CA GLY A 174 -14.80 13.98 4.10
C GLY A 174 -13.51 13.17 4.27
N CYS A 175 -12.33 13.76 4.03
CA CYS A 175 -11.08 13.01 4.12
C CYS A 175 -10.81 12.52 5.55
N VAL A 176 -10.44 11.24 5.65
CA VAL A 176 -9.89 10.64 6.87
C VAL A 176 -8.55 9.97 6.56
N THR A 177 -7.71 9.88 7.59
CA THR A 177 -6.51 9.07 7.62
C THR A 177 -6.74 7.89 8.55
N TYR A 178 -6.53 6.69 8.04
CA TYR A 178 -6.59 5.47 8.85
C TYR A 178 -5.19 5.15 9.36
N VAL A 179 -5.03 4.92 10.65
CA VAL A 179 -3.71 4.64 11.25
C VAL A 179 -3.76 3.32 12.01
N THR A 180 -2.80 2.41 11.78
CA THR A 180 -2.70 1.18 12.59
C THR A 180 -2.57 1.52 14.07
N GLY A 181 -3.10 0.67 14.95
CA GLY A 181 -3.13 0.93 16.39
C GLY A 181 -1.77 1.21 17.04
N ASP A 182 -1.79 1.86 18.20
CA ASP A 182 -0.62 2.23 19.00
C ASP A 182 -0.33 1.30 20.18
N ALA A 183 -1.16 0.28 20.40
CA ALA A 183 -0.95 -0.73 21.42
C ALA A 183 0.24 -1.65 21.08
N SER A 184 0.80 -2.31 22.10
CA SER A 184 2.02 -3.13 21.97
C SER A 184 1.89 -4.35 21.05
N ASP A 185 0.67 -4.80 20.79
CA ASP A 185 0.34 -5.94 19.92
C ASP A 185 -0.07 -5.53 18.50
N GLN A 186 0.04 -4.25 18.17
CA GLN A 186 -0.26 -3.66 16.86
C GLN A 186 1.01 -3.52 16.01
N PRO A 187 0.89 -3.28 14.69
CA PRO A 187 2.03 -3.14 13.78
C PRO A 187 2.98 -2.02 14.19
N GLN A 188 4.28 -2.31 14.19
CA GLN A 188 5.36 -1.36 14.44
C GLN A 188 6.43 -1.45 13.33
N PRO A 189 6.89 -0.32 12.74
CA PRO A 189 6.35 1.03 12.92
C PRO A 189 4.86 1.14 12.54
N ARG A 190 4.17 2.17 13.05
CA ARG A 190 2.78 2.44 12.66
C ARG A 190 2.69 2.72 11.16
N MET A 191 1.52 2.50 10.58
CA MET A 191 1.22 2.79 9.17
C MET A 191 0.02 3.74 9.12
N ALA A 192 0.13 4.83 8.36
CA ALA A 192 -0.93 5.79 8.13
C ALA A 192 -1.33 5.80 6.64
N PHE A 193 -2.59 5.50 6.37
CA PHE A 193 -3.21 5.53 5.05
C PHE A 193 -3.85 6.91 4.85
N THR A 194 -3.12 7.80 4.19
CA THR A 194 -3.37 9.26 4.26
C THR A 194 -4.36 9.78 3.23
N GLY A 195 -4.92 8.90 2.39
CA GLY A 195 -5.74 9.32 1.27
C GLY A 195 -4.98 10.35 0.43
N ASP A 196 -5.68 11.40 0.03
CA ASP A 196 -5.11 12.55 -0.68
C ASP A 196 -4.78 13.73 0.24
N ALA A 197 -4.90 13.58 1.57
CA ALA A 197 -4.49 14.63 2.49
C ALA A 197 -2.97 14.86 2.45
N LEU A 198 -2.20 13.76 2.47
CA LEU A 198 -0.74 13.78 2.34
C LEU A 198 -0.33 12.78 1.25
N LEU A 199 0.41 13.28 0.26
CA LEU A 199 1.05 12.47 -0.78
C LEU A 199 2.57 12.45 -0.57
N ILE A 200 3.27 11.51 -1.18
CA ILE A 200 4.74 11.45 -1.11
C ILE A 200 5.32 12.70 -1.78
N ARG A 201 6.00 13.54 -0.98
CA ARG A 201 6.53 14.85 -1.40
C ARG A 201 5.46 15.76 -2.01
N GLY A 202 4.23 15.68 -1.51
CA GLY A 202 3.12 16.48 -2.01
C GLY A 202 1.86 16.42 -1.13
N CYS A 203 0.75 16.83 -1.71
CA CYS A 203 -0.58 16.73 -1.13
C CYS A 203 -1.61 16.82 -2.27
N GLY A 204 -2.83 16.37 -2.00
CA GLY A 204 -3.97 16.54 -2.90
C GLY A 204 -4.30 18.02 -3.14
N ARG A 205 -4.98 18.28 -4.26
CA ARG A 205 -5.52 19.61 -4.59
C ARG A 205 -6.64 20.00 -3.61
N THR A 206 -6.97 21.28 -3.49
CA THR A 206 -7.96 21.75 -2.47
C THR A 206 -8.99 22.71 -3.05
N ASP A 207 -9.17 22.71 -4.37
CA ASP A 207 -10.00 23.65 -5.15
C ASP A 207 -11.33 23.03 -5.63
N PHE A 208 -11.62 21.78 -5.24
CA PHE A 208 -12.85 21.04 -5.55
C PHE A 208 -13.40 20.34 -4.29
N GLN A 209 -14.62 19.80 -4.37
CA GLN A 209 -15.23 18.93 -3.34
C GLN A 209 -15.25 19.52 -1.91
N GLY A 210 -15.40 20.85 -1.82
CA GLY A 210 -15.36 21.59 -0.56
C GLY A 210 -13.98 21.66 0.09
N GLY A 211 -12.91 21.43 -0.68
CA GLY A 211 -11.54 21.53 -0.22
C GLY A 211 -11.15 22.91 0.29
N SER A 212 -10.15 22.94 1.16
CA SER A 212 -9.57 24.14 1.76
C SER A 212 -8.09 23.91 2.07
N SER A 213 -7.20 24.75 1.52
CA SER A 213 -5.77 24.67 1.81
C SER A 213 -5.47 24.94 3.28
N GLU A 214 -6.15 25.91 3.89
CA GLU A 214 -6.02 26.18 5.33
C GLU A 214 -6.38 24.94 6.16
N GLN A 215 -7.53 24.33 5.84
CA GLN A 215 -7.98 23.13 6.56
C GLN A 215 -7.02 21.96 6.35
N LEU A 216 -6.53 21.77 5.11
CA LEU A 216 -5.58 20.72 4.78
C LEU A 216 -4.28 20.87 5.58
N TYR A 217 -3.74 22.10 5.64
CA TYR A 217 -2.53 22.40 6.39
C TYR A 217 -2.70 22.02 7.87
N LYS A 218 -3.79 22.50 8.49
CA LYS A 218 -4.12 22.20 9.89
C LYS A 218 -4.33 20.71 10.14
N SER A 219 -5.01 20.01 9.23
CA SER A 219 -5.22 18.57 9.30
C SER A 219 -3.91 17.79 9.29
N VAL A 220 -3.03 18.04 8.31
CA VAL A 220 -1.75 17.33 8.20
C VAL A 220 -0.88 17.60 9.44
N HIS A 221 -0.76 18.87 9.85
CA HIS A 221 0.11 19.24 10.97
C HIS A 221 -0.40 18.71 12.32
N SER A 222 -1.72 18.69 12.56
CA SER A 222 -2.28 18.24 13.84
C SER A 222 -2.52 16.73 13.94
N GLN A 223 -2.77 16.04 12.82
CA GLN A 223 -3.18 14.63 12.83
C GLN A 223 -2.13 13.67 12.28
N ILE A 224 -1.31 14.11 11.32
CA ILE A 224 -0.33 13.24 10.65
C ILE A 224 1.08 13.53 11.17
N PHE A 225 1.51 14.79 11.22
CA PHE A 225 2.84 15.16 11.71
C PHE A 225 3.03 15.04 13.22
N THR A 226 1.95 14.72 13.96
CA THR A 226 1.99 14.36 15.38
C THR A 226 2.23 12.87 15.62
N LEU A 227 2.21 12.04 14.57
CA LEU A 227 2.56 10.62 14.66
C LEU A 227 4.09 10.44 14.85
N PRO A 228 4.55 9.28 15.35
CA PRO A 228 5.98 8.95 15.41
C PRO A 228 6.66 9.12 14.04
N LYS A 229 7.87 9.65 14.01
CA LYS A 229 8.58 10.00 12.76
C LYS A 229 8.84 8.80 11.83
N ASP A 230 8.94 7.61 12.40
CA ASP A 230 9.12 6.34 11.69
C ASP A 230 7.80 5.73 11.17
N THR A 231 6.65 6.37 11.46
CA THR A 231 5.35 5.95 10.91
C THR A 231 5.38 6.03 9.38
N PHE A 232 5.05 4.91 8.73
CA PHE A 232 4.94 4.85 7.28
C PHE A 232 3.74 5.66 6.78
N ILE A 233 3.93 6.37 5.68
CA ILE A 233 2.89 7.11 4.94
C ILE A 233 2.56 6.35 3.66
N TYR A 234 1.30 5.96 3.55
CA TYR A 234 0.71 5.25 2.42
C TYR A 234 -0.41 6.10 1.80
N PRO A 235 -0.12 6.87 0.72
CA PRO A 235 -1.10 7.78 0.12
C PRO A 235 -2.11 7.04 -0.78
N ALA A 236 -3.25 7.66 -1.10
CA ALA A 236 -4.15 7.08 -2.12
C ALA A 236 -3.55 7.15 -3.53
N HIS A 237 -2.63 8.08 -3.82
CA HIS A 237 -2.05 8.26 -5.15
C HIS A 237 -0.54 8.53 -5.12
N ASP A 238 0.14 8.10 -6.17
CA ASP A 238 1.48 8.61 -6.53
C ASP A 238 1.65 8.66 -8.05
N TYR A 239 2.30 9.72 -8.53
CA TYR A 239 2.45 10.00 -9.95
C TYR A 239 3.92 9.94 -10.42
N LYS A 240 4.82 9.46 -9.57
CA LYS A 240 6.28 9.44 -9.77
C LYS A 240 6.90 8.04 -9.61
N GLY A 241 6.12 7.05 -9.23
CA GLY A 241 6.55 5.68 -8.97
C GLY A 241 7.02 5.43 -7.53
N PHE A 242 6.71 6.30 -6.58
CA PHE A 242 7.00 6.09 -5.16
C PHE A 242 5.85 5.36 -4.46
N SER A 243 6.18 4.37 -3.64
CA SER A 243 5.20 3.51 -2.98
C SER A 243 4.94 3.87 -1.51
N VAL A 244 5.92 4.44 -0.81
CA VAL A 244 5.87 4.72 0.62
C VAL A 244 6.80 5.88 1.00
N SER A 245 6.46 6.63 2.04
CA SER A 245 7.37 7.55 2.75
C SER A 245 7.20 7.40 4.27
N THR A 246 7.71 8.33 5.07
CA THR A 246 7.51 8.37 6.52
C THR A 246 7.10 9.75 6.97
N VAL A 247 6.50 9.84 8.15
CA VAL A 247 6.17 11.13 8.78
C VAL A 247 7.40 12.02 8.88
N GLY A 248 8.53 11.47 9.33
CA GLY A 248 9.78 12.22 9.47
C GLY A 248 10.32 12.73 8.15
N GLU A 249 10.24 11.93 7.08
CA GLU A 249 10.62 12.38 5.75
C GLU A 249 9.71 13.50 5.21
N GLU A 250 8.39 13.38 5.37
CA GLU A 250 7.46 14.41 4.89
C GLU A 250 7.57 15.71 5.70
N MET A 251 7.79 15.63 7.02
CA MET A 251 8.09 16.80 7.87
C MET A 251 9.37 17.53 7.45
N GLN A 252 10.33 16.84 6.82
CA GLN A 252 11.60 17.42 6.42
C GLN A 252 11.62 17.85 4.95
N TYR A 253 10.97 17.08 4.07
CA TYR A 253 11.19 17.17 2.63
C TYR A 253 9.91 17.44 1.81
N ASN A 254 8.72 17.52 2.43
CA ASN A 254 7.53 17.89 1.67
C ASN A 254 7.67 19.34 1.16
N PRO A 255 7.69 19.59 -0.16
CA PRO A 255 8.01 20.92 -0.69
C PRO A 255 6.95 21.97 -0.34
N ARG A 256 5.73 21.54 0.01
CA ARG A 256 4.59 22.41 0.31
C ARG A 256 4.32 22.50 1.81
N LEU A 257 4.14 21.36 2.47
CA LEU A 257 3.67 21.27 3.85
C LEU A 257 4.74 21.61 4.90
N THR A 258 6.01 21.75 4.49
CA THR A 258 7.09 22.30 5.33
C THR A 258 7.11 23.84 5.37
N LYS A 259 6.33 24.51 4.54
CA LYS A 259 6.19 25.97 4.56
C LYS A 259 5.28 26.39 5.71
N ASP A 260 5.30 27.67 6.06
CA ASP A 260 4.24 28.25 6.89
C ASP A 260 2.89 28.20 6.16
N GLU A 261 1.80 28.29 6.93
CA GLU A 261 0.44 28.13 6.44
C GLU A 261 0.10 29.10 5.29
N GLU A 262 0.55 30.36 5.39
CA GLU A 262 0.23 31.38 4.40
C GLU A 262 0.99 31.14 3.09
N THR A 263 2.28 30.80 3.17
CA THR A 263 3.05 30.36 2.01
C THR A 263 2.45 29.10 1.37
N PHE A 264 2.00 28.13 2.17
CA PHE A 264 1.33 26.93 1.67
C PHE A 264 0.06 27.27 0.89
N LYS A 265 -0.85 28.08 1.47
CA LYS A 265 -2.08 28.53 0.81
C LYS A 265 -1.79 29.23 -0.51
N ASN A 266 -0.81 30.13 -0.51
CA ASN A 266 -0.40 30.85 -1.71
C ASN A 266 0.15 29.90 -2.80
N ILE A 267 0.95 28.89 -2.43
CA ILE A 267 1.40 27.86 -3.40
C ILE A 267 0.20 27.11 -3.98
N MET A 268 -0.71 26.63 -3.14
CA MET A 268 -1.85 25.83 -3.56
C MET A 268 -2.80 26.59 -4.50
N ALA A 269 -3.06 27.87 -4.22
CA ALA A 269 -3.90 28.74 -5.05
C ALA A 269 -3.31 28.99 -6.45
N ASN A 270 -1.99 28.84 -6.63
CA ASN A 270 -1.27 29.15 -7.87
C ASN A 270 -0.81 27.92 -8.66
N LEU A 271 -1.30 26.71 -8.33
CA LEU A 271 -0.91 25.48 -9.05
C LEU A 271 -1.42 25.40 -10.49
N ASN A 272 -2.45 26.17 -10.87
CA ASN A 272 -3.04 26.22 -12.22
C ASN A 272 -3.27 24.83 -12.84
N LEU A 273 -3.84 23.91 -12.06
CA LEU A 273 -4.09 22.54 -12.48
C LEU A 273 -5.31 22.46 -13.41
N SER A 274 -5.23 21.61 -14.43
CA SER A 274 -6.36 21.29 -15.29
C SER A 274 -7.57 20.80 -14.49
N TYR A 275 -8.77 20.98 -15.05
CA TYR A 275 -9.99 20.36 -14.52
C TYR A 275 -9.82 18.85 -14.38
N PRO A 276 -10.18 18.22 -13.24
CA PRO A 276 -9.99 16.79 -13.06
C PRO A 276 -10.86 16.01 -14.05
N LYS A 277 -10.22 15.15 -14.85
CA LYS A 277 -10.84 14.53 -16.04
C LYS A 277 -12.07 13.67 -15.75
N MET A 278 -12.12 13.06 -14.56
CA MET A 278 -13.15 12.09 -14.18
C MET A 278 -14.14 12.63 -13.13
N ILE A 279 -13.97 13.86 -12.63
CA ILE A 279 -14.73 14.32 -11.45
C ILE A 279 -16.25 14.30 -11.67
N ASP A 280 -16.71 14.63 -12.88
CA ASP A 280 -18.13 14.68 -13.25
C ASP A 280 -18.78 13.29 -13.34
N VAL A 281 -17.97 12.23 -13.41
CA VAL A 281 -18.42 10.84 -13.43
C VAL A 281 -18.18 10.17 -12.08
N ALA A 282 -16.96 10.29 -11.57
CA ALA A 282 -16.49 9.66 -10.35
C ALA A 282 -17.22 10.16 -9.10
N VAL A 283 -17.39 11.48 -8.94
CA VAL A 283 -18.00 12.01 -7.71
C VAL A 283 -19.47 11.59 -7.58
N PRO A 284 -20.34 11.76 -8.60
CA PRO A 284 -21.72 11.27 -8.51
C PRO A 284 -21.79 9.76 -8.25
N ALA A 285 -20.91 8.98 -8.90
CA ALA A 285 -20.82 7.54 -8.69
C ALA A 285 -20.45 7.17 -7.24
N ASN A 286 -19.45 7.84 -6.70
CA ASN A 286 -18.88 7.54 -5.40
C ASN A 286 -19.77 8.02 -4.24
N LEU A 287 -20.57 9.07 -4.45
CA LEU A 287 -21.60 9.50 -3.50
C LEU A 287 -22.67 8.43 -3.25
N VAL A 288 -22.87 7.49 -4.19
CA VAL A 288 -23.80 6.36 -4.07
C VAL A 288 -23.07 5.01 -4.00
N CYS A 289 -21.90 4.98 -3.37
CA CYS A 289 -21.12 3.74 -3.12
C CYS A 289 -20.68 3.01 -4.41
N GLY A 290 -20.47 3.74 -5.52
CA GLY A 290 -20.08 3.16 -6.80
C GLY A 290 -21.21 2.44 -7.54
N VAL A 291 -22.45 2.51 -7.04
CA VAL A 291 -23.61 1.93 -7.71
C VAL A 291 -24.00 2.83 -8.88
N GLN A 292 -23.70 2.40 -10.10
CA GLN A 292 -24.20 3.05 -11.31
C GLN A 292 -25.60 2.53 -11.64
N SER A 293 -26.57 3.42 -11.83
CA SER A 293 -27.81 3.07 -12.52
C SER A 293 -27.45 2.62 -13.93
N LYS A 294 -27.77 1.37 -14.26
CA LYS A 294 -27.67 0.85 -15.64
C LYS A 294 -28.61 1.59 -16.58
#